data_AF-A0A498LET5-F1
#
_entry.id   AF-A0A498LET5-F1
#
_cell.length_a   1.000
_cell.length_b   1.000
_cell.length_c   1.000
_cell.angle_alpha   90.00
_cell.angle_beta   90.00
_cell.angle_gamma   90.00
#
_symmetry.space_group_name_H-M   'P 1'
#
loop_
_entity.id
_entity.type
_entity.pdbx_description
1 polymer ?
#
loop_
_entity_poly.entity_id
_entity_poly.type
_entity_poly.pdbx_seq_one_letter_code
_entity_poly.pdbx_strand_id
1 'polypeptide(L)'
;MGDGEMECFGPAAIYLRKPERERIEAQNTPFDAKTAYFVTEPGEMYLKGTLVSKEGGKATVKTLCGKTLTVKETEIFPMNPPKFDKIEDMAMMTHLNEPAVLYNLKERYAAWMIYTYSGLFCVTVNPYKWLPVYDSVVVSGYRGKKRIEAPPHIFSISDNAYQFMLTDRENQSILITGESGAGKTVNTKRVIQYFATIAVAGAKKTEPVPGKMQGSLEDQIIAANPLLEAYGNAKTVRNDNSSRFAAMMAEELKKEQDTSAHLERMKKNLEVTVKDLQHRLDEAESLAMKGGKKQLQKLESRVRELEAEVEAEQRRGADAVKGVRKYERRVKELTYQTEEDKKNVIRLQDLVDKLQLKVKAYKRQAEEAEEQANTHLSRYRKVQHEMEEAQERADIAESQVNKLRAKSRDAGKLGVE
;
A
#
# COMPACT_ATOMS: atom_id res chain seq x y z
N MET A 1 -21.28 57.35 18.85
CA MET A 1 -21.23 57.72 17.42
C MET A 1 -22.02 59.00 17.21
N GLY A 2 -21.30 60.11 17.10
CA GLY A 2 -21.88 61.42 16.77
C GLY A 2 -21.94 61.64 15.26
N ASP A 3 -22.47 62.79 14.83
CA ASP A 3 -22.70 63.09 13.40
C ASP A 3 -21.42 63.07 12.55
N GLY A 4 -20.26 63.41 13.11
CA GLY A 4 -18.97 63.37 12.39
C GLY A 4 -18.54 61.99 11.93
N GLU A 5 -18.91 60.92 12.64
CA GLU A 5 -18.59 59.54 12.22
C GLU A 5 -19.43 59.08 11.01
N MET A 6 -20.57 59.74 10.77
CA MET A 6 -21.48 59.42 9.67
C MET A 6 -21.07 60.08 8.34
N GLU A 7 -20.15 61.06 8.36
CA GLU A 7 -19.67 61.77 7.15
C GLU A 7 -19.07 60.82 6.11
N CYS A 8 -18.42 59.74 6.56
CA CYS A 8 -17.83 58.73 5.68
C CYS A 8 -18.85 57.99 4.79
N PHE A 9 -20.15 58.12 5.06
CA PHE A 9 -21.23 57.54 4.25
C PHE A 9 -21.86 58.54 3.28
N GLY A 10 -21.47 59.82 3.31
CA GLY A 10 -21.97 60.85 2.39
C GLY A 10 -23.50 60.93 2.34
N PRO A 11 -24.12 61.00 1.14
CA PRO A 11 -25.58 61.07 1.00
C PRO A 11 -26.35 59.87 1.59
N ALA A 12 -25.67 58.74 1.83
CA ALA A 12 -26.28 57.56 2.41
C ALA A 12 -26.53 57.69 3.92
N ALA A 13 -25.85 58.61 4.61
CA ALA A 13 -25.85 58.70 6.07
C ALA A 13 -27.27 58.72 6.67
N ILE A 14 -28.16 59.55 6.12
CA ILE A 14 -29.55 59.73 6.60
C ILE A 14 -30.44 58.47 6.49
N TYR A 15 -30.04 57.52 5.64
CA TYR A 15 -30.70 56.24 5.41
C TYR A 15 -30.10 55.11 6.24
N LEU A 16 -28.96 55.35 6.90
CA LEU A 16 -28.27 54.39 7.75
C LEU A 16 -28.50 54.70 9.24
N ARG A 17 -28.39 55.99 9.61
CA ARG A 17 -28.61 56.48 10.98
C ARG A 17 -29.12 57.92 10.95
N LYS A 18 -30.05 58.24 11.86
CA LYS A 18 -30.55 59.61 12.00
C LYS A 18 -29.54 60.55 12.67
N PRO A 19 -29.57 61.85 12.32
CA PRO A 19 -28.75 62.85 12.99
C PRO A 19 -28.88 62.78 14.50
N GLU A 20 -27.80 63.04 15.22
CA GLU A 20 -27.73 63.00 16.67
C GLU A 20 -28.79 63.90 17.32
N ARG A 21 -29.02 65.08 16.77
CA ARG A 21 -30.10 65.98 17.22
C ARG A 21 -31.47 65.32 17.20
N GLU A 22 -31.85 64.68 16.09
CA GLU A 22 -33.15 63.99 15.97
C GLU A 22 -33.26 62.80 16.92
N ARG A 23 -32.15 62.08 17.13
CA ARG A 23 -32.10 60.95 18.07
C ARG A 23 -32.29 61.42 19.51
N ILE A 24 -31.59 62.48 19.93
CA ILE A 24 -31.72 63.05 21.28
C ILE A 24 -33.14 63.55 21.53
N GLU A 25 -33.73 64.23 20.55
CA GLU A 25 -35.12 64.71 20.64
C GLU A 25 -36.11 63.55 20.82
N ALA A 26 -35.99 62.50 19.99
CA ALA A 26 -36.84 61.32 20.10
C ALA A 26 -36.67 60.59 21.44
N GLN A 27 -35.43 60.43 21.91
CA GLN A 27 -35.11 59.73 23.16
C GLN A 27 -35.57 60.49 24.43
N ASN A 28 -35.75 61.81 24.33
CA ASN A 28 -36.22 62.66 25.42
C ASN A 28 -37.74 62.83 25.46
N THR A 29 -38.48 62.11 24.61
CA THR A 29 -39.96 62.14 24.62
C THR A 29 -40.51 61.65 25.98
N PRO A 30 -41.53 62.30 26.57
CA PRO A 30 -42.14 61.84 27.82
C PRO A 30 -42.66 60.41 27.71
N PHE A 31 -42.38 59.59 28.72
CA PHE A 31 -42.78 58.18 28.75
C PHE A 31 -43.09 57.71 30.17
N ASP A 32 -44.24 57.06 30.33
CA ASP A 32 -44.62 56.40 31.57
C ASP A 32 -44.64 54.88 31.38
N ALA A 33 -43.67 54.20 31.98
CA ALA A 33 -43.51 52.76 31.88
C ALA A 33 -44.67 51.97 32.50
N LYS A 34 -45.44 52.56 33.43
CA LYS A 34 -46.57 51.88 34.07
C LYS A 34 -47.81 51.85 33.19
N THR A 35 -47.92 52.80 32.26
CA THR A 35 -49.12 52.98 31.45
C THR A 35 -48.89 52.77 29.95
N ALA A 36 -47.66 52.85 29.45
CA ALA A 36 -47.37 52.65 28.02
C ALA A 36 -47.38 51.17 27.61
N TYR A 37 -48.41 50.77 26.86
CA TYR A 37 -48.64 49.39 26.43
C TYR A 37 -49.03 49.31 24.95
N PHE A 38 -48.62 48.23 24.29
CA PHE A 38 -49.26 47.73 23.07
C PHE A 38 -50.48 46.90 23.44
N VAL A 39 -51.51 46.96 22.61
CA VAL A 39 -52.75 46.17 22.75
C VAL A 39 -53.06 45.47 21.43
N THR A 40 -53.53 44.22 21.48
CA THR A 40 -53.95 43.52 20.27
C THR A 40 -55.22 44.14 19.67
N GLU A 41 -55.29 44.17 18.34
CA GLU A 41 -56.47 44.62 17.62
C GLU A 41 -56.64 43.80 16.33
N PRO A 42 -57.84 43.28 16.00
CA PRO A 42 -58.01 42.34 14.89
C PRO A 42 -57.64 42.85 13.49
N GLY A 43 -57.72 44.15 13.23
CA GLY A 43 -57.45 44.75 11.92
C GLY A 43 -55.98 45.17 11.72
N GLU A 44 -55.34 45.71 12.75
CA GLU A 44 -53.96 46.22 12.69
C GLU A 44 -52.93 45.36 13.45
N MET A 45 -53.36 44.22 13.99
CA MET A 45 -52.65 43.32 14.90
C MET A 45 -52.28 43.95 16.25
N TYR A 46 -51.55 45.06 16.26
CA TYR A 46 -51.04 45.71 17.47
C TYR A 46 -51.13 47.23 17.40
N LEU A 47 -51.70 47.87 18.41
CA LEU A 47 -51.81 49.33 18.54
C LEU A 47 -51.07 49.83 19.79
N LYS A 48 -50.45 51.01 19.69
CA LYS A 48 -49.91 51.74 20.85
C LYS A 48 -51.04 52.37 21.66
N GLY A 49 -50.94 52.36 22.98
CA GLY A 49 -51.92 52.98 23.86
C GLY A 49 -51.46 53.18 25.30
N THR A 50 -52.35 53.77 26.07
CA THR A 50 -52.19 54.05 27.49
C THR A 50 -53.15 53.16 28.28
N LEU A 51 -52.59 52.34 29.17
CA LEU A 51 -53.34 51.50 30.08
C LEU A 51 -54.14 52.37 31.06
N VAL A 52 -55.44 52.13 31.13
CA VAL A 52 -56.39 52.85 31.99
C VAL A 52 -56.70 52.04 33.25
N SER A 53 -56.97 50.74 33.10
CA SER A 53 -57.26 49.85 34.23
C SER A 53 -56.85 48.40 33.95
N LYS A 54 -56.59 47.66 35.03
CA LYS A 54 -56.39 46.20 35.05
C LYS A 54 -57.25 45.62 36.16
N GLU A 55 -58.36 45.00 35.80
CA GLU A 55 -59.36 44.48 36.73
C GLU A 55 -59.95 43.16 36.21
N GLY A 56 -60.10 42.17 37.10
CA GLY A 56 -60.77 40.91 36.76
C GLY A 56 -60.12 40.11 35.62
N GLY A 57 -58.79 40.19 35.45
CA GLY A 57 -58.06 39.51 34.39
C GLY A 57 -58.18 40.16 33.01
N LYS A 58 -58.76 41.37 32.94
CA LYS A 58 -58.89 42.17 31.73
C LYS A 58 -58.14 43.49 31.89
N ALA A 59 -57.60 43.98 30.78
CA ALA A 59 -56.94 45.27 30.68
C ALA A 59 -57.71 46.19 29.74
N THR A 60 -57.95 47.42 30.18
CA THR A 60 -58.54 48.47 29.34
C THR A 60 -57.44 49.44 28.92
N VAL A 61 -57.22 49.55 27.61
CA VAL A 61 -56.19 50.39 26.99
C VAL A 61 -56.85 51.42 26.08
N LYS A 62 -56.55 52.70 26.30
CA LYS A 62 -56.91 53.79 25.39
C LYS A 62 -55.82 53.93 24.33
N THR A 63 -56.13 53.57 23.09
CA THR A 63 -55.17 53.62 21.98
C THR A 63 -54.88 55.05 21.56
N LEU A 64 -53.72 55.27 20.93
CA LEU A 64 -53.34 56.58 20.39
C LEU A 64 -54.26 57.04 19.24
N CYS A 65 -54.99 56.13 18.59
CA CYS A 65 -56.01 56.45 17.59
C CYS A 65 -57.38 56.81 18.20
N GLY A 66 -57.46 56.95 19.54
CA GLY A 66 -58.65 57.40 20.24
C GLY A 66 -59.68 56.30 20.57
N LYS A 67 -59.43 55.05 20.17
CA LYS A 67 -60.28 53.90 20.52
C LYS A 67 -59.96 53.41 21.94
N THR A 68 -60.95 52.90 22.65
CA THR A 68 -60.73 52.23 23.94
C THR A 68 -61.01 50.74 23.74
N LEU A 69 -60.02 49.90 24.05
CA LEU A 69 -60.09 48.46 23.88
C LEU A 69 -59.97 47.79 25.25
N THR A 70 -60.88 46.85 25.53
CA THR A 70 -60.81 45.99 26.71
C THR A 70 -60.52 44.57 26.27
N VAL A 71 -59.31 44.10 26.56
CA VAL A 71 -58.79 42.80 26.15
C VAL A 71 -58.34 41.98 27.35
N LYS A 72 -57.90 40.74 27.15
CA LYS A 72 -57.30 39.96 28.24
C LYS A 72 -55.96 40.56 28.64
N GLU A 73 -55.55 40.40 29.89
CA GLU A 73 -54.22 40.89 30.34
C GLU A 73 -53.04 40.27 29.57
N THR A 74 -53.21 39.07 29.01
CA THR A 74 -52.20 38.42 28.15
C THR A 74 -52.08 39.03 26.75
N GLU A 75 -53.01 39.92 26.38
CA GLU A 75 -53.11 40.56 25.06
C GLU A 75 -52.61 42.01 25.08
N ILE A 76 -51.98 42.42 26.17
CA ILE A 76 -51.27 43.69 26.28
C ILE A 76 -49.79 43.44 26.53
N PHE A 77 -48.94 44.25 25.91
CA PHE A 77 -47.49 44.09 25.96
C PHE A 77 -46.82 45.40 26.36
N PRO A 78 -45.88 45.40 27.31
CA PRO A 78 -45.22 46.64 27.73
C PRO A 78 -44.42 47.26 26.58
N MET A 79 -44.45 48.58 26.47
CA MET A 79 -43.65 49.33 25.50
C MET A 79 -42.24 49.58 26.02
N ASN A 80 -41.26 49.62 25.12
CA ASN A 80 -39.92 50.06 25.47
C ASN A 80 -39.87 51.58 25.67
N PRO A 81 -39.05 52.09 26.62
CA PRO A 81 -38.85 53.53 26.79
C PRO A 81 -38.20 54.17 25.54
N PRO A 82 -38.40 55.49 25.30
CA PRO A 82 -37.93 56.18 24.10
C PRO A 82 -36.43 56.15 23.86
N LYS A 83 -35.61 55.85 24.88
CA LYS A 83 -34.18 55.57 24.71
C LYS A 83 -33.88 54.44 23.69
N PHE A 84 -34.86 53.56 23.44
CA PHE A 84 -34.79 52.48 22.45
C PHE A 84 -35.44 52.84 21.11
N ASP A 85 -35.85 54.09 20.89
CA ASP A 85 -36.42 54.53 19.61
C ASP A 85 -35.46 54.22 18.46
N LYS A 86 -36.00 53.53 17.44
CA LYS A 86 -35.27 53.13 16.23
C LYS A 86 -33.92 52.47 16.52
N ILE A 87 -33.84 51.64 17.57
CA ILE A 87 -32.59 51.00 17.96
C ILE A 87 -32.02 50.14 16.82
N GLU A 88 -30.70 50.17 16.69
CA GLU A 88 -29.97 49.47 15.64
C GLU A 88 -29.90 47.95 15.86
N ASP A 89 -29.85 47.51 17.11
CA ASP A 89 -29.91 46.09 17.49
C ASP A 89 -31.07 45.87 18.46
N MET A 90 -32.09 45.17 17.97
CA MET A 90 -33.31 44.90 18.71
C MET A 90 -33.08 43.99 19.92
N ALA A 91 -32.00 43.19 19.93
CA ALA A 91 -31.65 42.35 21.08
C ALA A 91 -31.28 43.16 22.34
N MET A 92 -31.01 44.46 22.18
CA MET A 92 -30.68 45.37 23.29
C MET A 92 -31.92 45.96 23.98
N MET A 93 -33.13 45.74 23.46
CA MET A 93 -34.37 46.24 24.06
C MET A 93 -34.68 45.54 25.39
N THR A 94 -35.25 46.28 26.35
CA THR A 94 -35.68 45.72 27.64
C THR A 94 -36.86 44.76 27.48
N HIS A 95 -37.86 45.15 26.71
CA HIS A 95 -39.02 44.33 26.40
C HIS A 95 -38.89 43.79 24.98
N LEU A 96 -38.49 42.53 24.87
CA LEU A 96 -38.37 41.83 23.58
C LEU A 96 -39.65 41.02 23.29
N ASN A 97 -40.74 41.74 23.04
CA ASN A 97 -42.03 41.16 22.64
C ASN A 97 -42.28 41.40 21.14
N GLU A 98 -43.22 40.64 20.57
CA GLU A 98 -43.56 40.73 19.15
C GLU A 98 -43.91 42.16 18.68
N PRO A 99 -44.78 42.93 19.37
CA PRO A 99 -45.09 44.29 18.94
C PRO A 99 -43.89 45.24 19.05
N ALA A 100 -42.99 45.08 20.02
CA ALA A 100 -41.78 45.91 20.10
C ALA A 100 -40.87 45.72 18.88
N VAL A 101 -40.66 44.48 18.46
CA VAL A 101 -39.87 44.17 17.24
C VAL A 101 -40.56 44.75 16.00
N LEU A 102 -41.87 44.52 15.85
CA LEU A 102 -42.66 45.02 14.73
C LEU A 102 -42.59 46.55 14.63
N TYR A 103 -42.82 47.26 15.74
CA TYR A 103 -42.83 48.73 15.74
C TYR A 103 -41.45 49.33 15.51
N ASN A 104 -40.38 48.74 16.05
CA ASN A 104 -39.02 49.21 15.77
C ASN A 104 -38.70 49.09 14.27
N LEU A 105 -39.02 47.95 13.65
CA LEU A 105 -38.87 47.77 12.21
C LEU A 105 -39.73 48.75 11.41
N LYS A 106 -41.00 48.92 11.80
CA LYS A 106 -41.96 49.84 11.15
C LYS A 106 -41.47 51.29 11.19
N GLU A 107 -40.96 51.75 12.33
CA GLU A 107 -40.52 53.13 12.53
C GLU A 107 -39.16 53.42 11.87
N ARG A 108 -38.24 52.45 11.90
CA ARG A 108 -37.00 52.54 11.12
C ARG A 108 -37.28 52.57 9.63
N TYR A 109 -38.17 51.71 9.15
CA TYR A 109 -38.58 51.66 7.74
C TYR A 109 -39.28 52.95 7.29
N ALA A 110 -40.20 53.49 8.10
CA ALA A 110 -40.85 54.78 7.83
C ALA A 110 -39.84 55.94 7.73
N ALA A 111 -38.71 55.81 8.43
CA ALA A 111 -37.59 56.73 8.40
C ALA A 111 -36.55 56.42 7.30
N TRP A 112 -36.86 55.49 6.38
CA TRP A 112 -36.03 54.99 5.29
C TRP A 112 -34.74 54.25 5.72
N MET A 113 -34.69 53.75 6.95
CA MET A 113 -33.62 52.87 7.44
C MET A 113 -34.07 51.41 7.29
N ILE A 114 -33.62 50.76 6.22
CA ILE A 114 -34.10 49.42 5.83
C ILE A 114 -33.39 48.26 6.53
N TYR A 115 -32.23 48.51 7.14
CA TYR A 115 -31.43 47.51 7.83
C TYR A 115 -31.55 47.69 9.35
N THR A 116 -31.73 46.57 10.05
CA THR A 116 -31.80 46.53 11.52
C THR A 116 -31.23 45.20 12.00
N TYR A 117 -30.41 45.20 13.05
CA TYR A 117 -29.93 43.97 13.67
C TYR A 117 -30.96 43.40 14.66
N SER A 118 -30.94 42.08 14.80
CA SER A 118 -31.63 41.35 15.86
C SER A 118 -30.70 40.25 16.34
N GLY A 119 -29.83 40.57 17.30
CA GLY A 119 -28.79 39.65 17.76
C GLY A 119 -27.81 39.31 16.64
N LEU A 120 -27.83 38.07 16.14
CA LEU A 120 -26.99 37.65 15.01
C LEU A 120 -27.59 37.98 13.64
N PHE A 121 -28.90 38.26 13.58
CA PHE A 121 -29.59 38.48 12.32
C PHE A 121 -29.45 39.92 11.82
N CYS A 122 -29.30 40.09 10.50
CA CYS A 122 -29.46 41.36 9.82
C CYS A 122 -30.81 41.36 9.08
N VAL A 123 -31.81 42.00 9.68
CA VAL A 123 -33.16 42.15 9.10
C VAL A 123 -33.11 43.22 8.02
N THR A 124 -33.65 42.89 6.84
CA THR A 124 -33.73 43.80 5.69
C THR A 124 -35.17 43.93 5.24
N VAL A 125 -35.68 45.16 5.19
CA VAL A 125 -37.03 45.44 4.67
C VAL A 125 -36.91 46.03 3.26
N ASN A 126 -37.61 45.45 2.28
CA ASN A 126 -37.53 45.90 0.89
C ASN A 126 -38.05 47.35 0.74
N PRO A 127 -37.21 48.32 0.31
CA PRO A 127 -37.60 49.74 0.23
C PRO A 127 -38.60 50.06 -0.88
N TYR A 128 -38.74 49.20 -1.90
CA TYR A 128 -39.44 49.52 -3.16
C TYR A 128 -39.04 50.86 -3.79
N LYS A 129 -37.84 51.34 -3.45
CA LYS A 129 -37.28 52.62 -3.84
C LYS A 129 -35.76 52.50 -3.93
N TRP A 130 -35.18 53.20 -4.89
CA TRP A 130 -33.73 53.30 -4.97
C TRP A 130 -33.18 54.17 -3.82
N LEU A 131 -32.15 53.66 -3.14
CA LEU A 131 -31.46 54.33 -2.04
C LEU A 131 -29.95 54.35 -2.34
N PRO A 132 -29.22 55.44 -2.03
CA PRO A 132 -27.77 55.56 -2.29
C PRO A 132 -26.89 54.75 -1.32
N VAL A 133 -27.47 53.79 -0.59
CA VAL A 133 -26.78 52.99 0.44
C VAL A 133 -25.84 51.91 -0.13
N TYR A 134 -25.81 51.75 -1.46
CA TYR A 134 -24.97 50.77 -2.15
C TYR A 134 -23.81 51.41 -2.94
N ASP A 135 -23.64 52.72 -2.82
CA ASP A 135 -22.61 53.46 -3.55
C ASP A 135 -21.20 53.14 -3.04
N SER A 136 -20.19 53.39 -3.87
CA SER A 136 -18.78 53.06 -3.56
C SER A 136 -18.27 53.75 -2.28
N VAL A 137 -18.79 54.95 -1.97
CA VAL A 137 -18.49 55.65 -0.72
C VAL A 137 -18.91 54.84 0.51
N VAL A 138 -20.07 54.17 0.44
CA VAL A 138 -20.58 53.32 1.53
C VAL A 138 -19.77 52.04 1.65
N VAL A 139 -19.36 51.43 0.52
CA VAL A 139 -18.44 50.28 0.53
C VAL A 139 -17.16 50.60 1.31
N SER A 140 -16.57 51.77 1.02
CA SER A 140 -15.37 52.26 1.71
C SER A 140 -15.63 52.55 3.19
N GLY A 141 -16.81 53.12 3.50
CA GLY A 141 -17.22 53.42 4.86
C GLY A 141 -17.45 52.20 5.75
N TYR A 142 -17.75 51.02 5.18
CA TYR A 142 -17.92 49.76 5.93
C TYR A 142 -16.66 48.89 5.96
N ARG A 143 -15.72 49.10 5.05
CA ARG A 143 -14.51 48.28 4.94
C ARG A 143 -13.69 48.35 6.22
N GLY A 144 -13.32 47.19 6.76
CA GLY A 144 -12.44 47.11 7.91
C GLY A 144 -13.15 47.29 9.25
N LYS A 145 -14.44 47.63 9.28
CA LYS A 145 -15.16 48.03 10.49
C LYS A 145 -15.86 46.85 11.15
N LYS A 146 -15.73 46.77 12.48
CA LYS A 146 -16.51 45.84 13.29
C LYS A 146 -17.98 46.22 13.26
N ARG A 147 -18.86 45.24 13.50
CA ARG A 147 -20.32 45.45 13.50
C ARG A 147 -20.79 46.61 14.39
N ILE A 148 -20.15 46.83 15.53
CA ILE A 148 -20.50 47.91 16.49
C ILE A 148 -19.99 49.29 16.05
N GLU A 149 -19.07 49.34 15.09
CA GLU A 149 -18.41 50.57 14.61
C GLU A 149 -19.14 51.20 13.42
N ALA A 150 -20.23 50.59 12.96
CA ALA A 150 -21.01 51.11 11.84
C ALA A 150 -22.51 50.80 12.04
N PRO A 151 -23.41 51.61 11.45
CA PRO A 151 -24.84 51.32 11.48
C PRO A 151 -25.19 49.98 10.83
N PRO A 152 -26.38 49.41 11.09
CA PRO A 152 -26.81 48.18 10.45
C PRO A 152 -26.78 48.25 8.93
N HIS A 153 -26.10 47.29 8.30
CA HIS A 153 -26.04 47.17 6.85
C HIS A 153 -25.58 45.78 6.41
N ILE A 154 -25.95 45.38 5.19
CA ILE A 154 -25.52 44.10 4.62
C ILE A 154 -23.99 44.04 4.38
N PHE A 155 -23.37 45.18 4.05
CA PHE A 155 -21.91 45.26 3.88
C PHE A 155 -21.15 45.00 5.18
N SER A 156 -21.71 45.35 6.34
CA SER A 156 -21.12 44.97 7.62
C SER A 156 -21.08 43.45 7.79
N ILE A 157 -22.16 42.74 7.40
CA ILE A 157 -22.19 41.27 7.41
C ILE A 157 -21.15 40.69 6.44
N SER A 158 -21.06 41.24 5.22
CA SER A 158 -20.07 40.80 4.23
C SER A 158 -18.63 41.07 4.67
N ASP A 159 -18.32 42.26 5.17
CA ASP A 159 -16.96 42.63 5.58
C ASP A 159 -16.52 41.83 6.81
N ASN A 160 -17.39 41.67 7.81
CA ASN A 160 -17.05 40.86 8.99
C ASN A 160 -16.84 39.39 8.60
N ALA A 161 -17.65 38.82 7.68
CA ALA A 161 -17.39 37.49 7.15
C ALA A 161 -16.03 37.39 6.42
N TYR A 162 -15.69 38.39 5.61
CA TYR A 162 -14.38 38.44 4.96
C TYR A 162 -13.22 38.52 5.96
N GLN A 163 -13.35 39.37 6.99
CA GLN A 163 -12.36 39.53 8.04
C GLN A 163 -12.18 38.27 8.88
N PHE A 164 -13.28 37.61 9.30
CA PHE A 164 -13.22 36.35 10.04
C PHE A 164 -12.61 35.24 9.20
N MET A 165 -12.94 35.16 7.90
CA MET A 165 -12.30 34.22 6.98
C MET A 165 -10.76 34.40 6.95
N LEU A 166 -10.27 35.64 6.89
CA LEU A 166 -8.83 35.92 6.86
C LEU A 166 -8.14 35.71 8.22
N THR A 167 -8.83 36.06 9.31
CA THR A 167 -8.28 36.03 10.67
C THR A 167 -8.27 34.63 11.22
N ASP A 168 -9.43 33.95 11.16
CA ASP A 168 -9.63 32.64 11.78
C ASP A 168 -9.23 31.50 10.83
N ARG A 169 -9.07 31.81 9.54
CA ARG A 169 -8.76 30.83 8.46
C ARG A 169 -9.80 29.72 8.34
N GLU A 170 -11.05 30.05 8.63
CA GLU A 170 -12.20 29.16 8.51
C GLU A 170 -13.17 29.60 7.42
N ASN A 171 -13.82 28.63 6.78
CA ASN A 171 -14.83 28.88 5.77
C ASN A 171 -16.05 29.60 6.39
N GLN A 172 -16.54 30.63 5.71
CA GLN A 172 -17.68 31.42 6.17
C GLN A 172 -18.91 31.19 5.28
N SER A 173 -20.09 31.35 5.84
CA SER A 173 -21.35 31.26 5.10
C SER A 173 -22.30 32.41 5.46
N ILE A 174 -23.02 32.92 4.46
CA ILE A 174 -24.05 33.96 4.62
C ILE A 174 -25.37 33.37 4.14
N LEU A 175 -26.33 33.17 5.06
CA LEU A 175 -27.64 32.62 4.75
C LEU A 175 -28.65 33.76 4.58
N ILE A 176 -29.21 33.89 3.37
CA ILE A 176 -30.20 34.92 3.03
C ILE A 176 -31.57 34.26 2.84
N THR A 177 -32.47 34.45 3.82
CA THR A 177 -33.82 33.88 3.84
C THR A 177 -34.91 34.97 3.73
N GLY A 178 -36.14 34.56 3.44
CA GLY A 178 -37.30 35.44 3.28
C GLY A 178 -38.31 34.90 2.27
N GLU A 179 -39.52 35.45 2.28
CA GLU A 179 -40.57 35.08 1.32
C GLU A 179 -40.24 35.51 -0.13
N SER A 180 -41.05 35.06 -1.08
CA SER A 180 -40.98 35.58 -2.45
C SER A 180 -41.27 37.10 -2.46
N GLY A 181 -40.41 37.87 -3.14
CA GLY A 181 -40.47 39.34 -3.19
C GLY A 181 -39.76 40.07 -2.05
N ALA A 182 -39.24 39.36 -1.04
CA ALA A 182 -38.53 39.99 0.08
C ALA A 182 -37.17 40.62 -0.30
N GLY A 183 -36.66 40.43 -1.52
CA GLY A 183 -35.39 40.99 -1.97
C GLY A 183 -34.16 40.11 -1.75
N LYS A 184 -34.33 38.79 -1.54
CA LYS A 184 -33.22 37.83 -1.36
C LYS A 184 -32.17 37.92 -2.46
N THR A 185 -32.59 37.75 -3.72
CA THR A 185 -31.70 37.75 -4.90
C THR A 185 -30.94 39.07 -5.05
N VAL A 186 -31.58 40.21 -4.74
CA VAL A 186 -30.92 41.52 -4.79
C VAL A 186 -29.83 41.59 -3.72
N ASN A 187 -30.13 41.19 -2.48
CA ASN A 187 -29.14 41.16 -1.40
C ASN A 187 -27.99 40.19 -1.71
N THR A 188 -28.26 39.00 -2.26
CA THR A 188 -27.22 38.06 -2.70
C THR A 188 -26.27 38.71 -3.70
N LYS A 189 -26.79 39.41 -4.72
CA LYS A 189 -25.96 40.15 -5.68
C LYS A 189 -25.12 41.24 -5.00
N ARG A 190 -25.69 41.98 -4.04
CA ARG A 190 -24.95 43.02 -3.30
C ARG A 190 -23.81 42.45 -2.48
N VAL A 191 -24.00 41.30 -1.84
CA VAL A 191 -22.94 40.59 -1.11
C VAL A 191 -21.81 40.16 -2.06
N ILE A 192 -22.15 39.55 -3.20
CA ILE A 192 -21.15 39.13 -4.20
C ILE A 192 -20.39 40.34 -4.77
N GLN A 193 -21.09 41.41 -5.12
CA GLN A 193 -20.50 42.66 -5.61
C GLN A 193 -19.55 43.29 -4.57
N TYR A 194 -19.92 43.22 -3.28
CA TYR A 194 -19.06 43.71 -2.21
C TYR A 194 -17.74 42.93 -2.16
N PHE A 195 -17.80 41.58 -2.15
CA PHE A 195 -16.59 40.74 -2.15
C PHE A 195 -15.71 40.98 -3.37
N ALA A 196 -16.31 41.08 -4.56
CA ALA A 196 -15.59 41.43 -5.79
C ALA A 196 -14.84 42.77 -5.65
N THR A 197 -15.49 43.79 -5.09
CA THR A 197 -14.90 45.12 -4.94
C THR A 197 -13.73 45.14 -3.95
N ILE A 198 -13.86 44.48 -2.79
CA ILE A 198 -12.83 44.52 -1.75
C ILE A 198 -11.64 43.59 -2.06
N ALA A 199 -11.87 42.49 -2.77
CA ALA A 199 -10.80 41.56 -3.16
C ALA A 199 -9.85 42.16 -4.20
N VAL A 200 -10.38 42.97 -5.13
CA VAL A 200 -9.61 43.64 -6.19
C VAL A 200 -8.66 44.71 -5.65
N ALA A 201 -8.96 45.32 -4.52
CA ALA A 201 -8.12 46.36 -3.93
C ALA A 201 -6.69 45.89 -3.54
N GLY A 202 -6.41 44.57 -3.61
CA GLY A 202 -5.08 43.99 -3.40
C GLY A 202 -4.31 43.60 -4.68
N ALA A 203 -4.92 43.64 -5.87
CA ALA A 203 -4.31 43.15 -7.12
C ALA A 203 -4.20 44.23 -8.20
N LYS A 204 -3.01 44.41 -8.80
CA LYS A 204 -2.82 45.26 -9.98
C LYS A 204 -3.68 44.73 -11.13
N LYS A 205 -4.48 45.60 -11.76
CA LYS A 205 -5.23 45.30 -12.99
C LYS A 205 -4.27 44.71 -14.03
N THR A 206 -4.48 43.47 -14.43
CA THR A 206 -3.79 42.85 -15.57
C THR A 206 -4.34 43.46 -16.86
N GLU A 207 -3.45 43.83 -17.78
CA GLU A 207 -3.81 44.39 -19.07
C GLU A 207 -4.68 43.42 -19.90
N PRO A 208 -5.66 43.93 -20.67
CA PRO A 208 -6.56 43.07 -21.45
C PRO A 208 -5.80 42.38 -22.60
N VAL A 209 -5.74 41.05 -22.56
CA VAL A 209 -5.19 40.21 -23.64
C VAL A 209 -6.29 39.90 -24.66
N PRO A 210 -6.11 40.15 -25.98
CA PRO A 210 -7.13 39.87 -26.99
C PRO A 210 -7.36 38.36 -27.17
N GLY A 211 -8.62 37.90 -27.20
CA GLY A 211 -8.99 36.53 -27.62
C GLY A 211 -9.43 35.56 -26.52
N LYS A 212 -9.39 35.95 -25.24
CA LYS A 212 -10.11 35.27 -24.14
C LYS A 212 -11.24 36.18 -23.66
N MET A 213 -12.33 35.61 -23.12
CA MET A 213 -13.48 36.37 -22.58
C MET A 213 -13.01 37.65 -21.86
N GLN A 214 -13.43 38.80 -22.38
CA GLN A 214 -13.08 40.11 -21.81
C GLN A 214 -13.64 40.22 -20.40
N GLY A 215 -12.77 40.46 -19.42
CA GLY A 215 -13.13 40.74 -18.03
C GLY A 215 -12.27 39.99 -17.02
N SER A 216 -12.05 40.61 -15.86
CA SER A 216 -11.40 39.93 -14.73
C SER A 216 -12.29 38.79 -14.20
N LEU A 217 -11.78 37.91 -13.34
CA LEU A 217 -12.57 36.81 -12.77
C LEU A 217 -13.82 37.33 -12.05
N GLU A 218 -13.72 38.51 -11.47
CA GLU A 218 -14.80 39.23 -10.80
C GLU A 218 -15.88 39.70 -11.78
N ASP A 219 -15.49 40.23 -12.94
CA ASP A 219 -16.41 40.60 -14.01
C ASP A 219 -17.18 39.36 -14.49
N GLN A 220 -16.50 38.21 -14.59
CA GLN A 220 -17.13 36.94 -14.96
C GLN A 220 -18.13 36.46 -13.89
N ILE A 221 -17.81 36.58 -12.59
CA ILE A 221 -18.73 36.26 -11.48
C ILE A 221 -19.97 37.16 -11.52
N ILE A 222 -19.80 38.46 -11.79
CA ILE A 222 -20.93 39.39 -11.88
C ILE A 222 -21.76 39.10 -13.15
N ALA A 223 -21.11 38.83 -14.28
CA ALA A 223 -21.72 38.52 -15.57
C ALA A 223 -22.48 37.18 -15.60
N ALA A 224 -22.19 36.27 -14.66
CA ALA A 224 -22.97 35.04 -14.48
C ALA A 224 -24.42 35.33 -14.02
N ASN A 225 -24.66 36.42 -13.29
CA ASN A 225 -26.00 36.73 -12.76
C ASN A 225 -27.06 36.94 -13.86
N PRO A 226 -26.86 37.82 -14.88
CA PRO A 226 -27.80 37.94 -15.98
C PRO A 226 -28.16 36.62 -16.67
N LEU A 227 -27.18 35.72 -16.83
CA LEU A 227 -27.41 34.40 -17.43
C LEU A 227 -28.28 33.52 -16.52
N LEU A 228 -27.96 33.44 -15.24
CA LEU A 228 -28.74 32.68 -14.27
C LEU A 228 -30.15 33.24 -14.09
N GLU A 229 -30.33 34.56 -14.20
CA GLU A 229 -31.64 35.19 -14.15
C GLU A 229 -32.48 34.89 -15.39
N ALA A 230 -31.86 34.89 -16.58
CA ALA A 230 -32.56 34.61 -17.82
C ALA A 230 -33.17 33.19 -17.85
N TYR A 231 -32.50 32.21 -17.24
CA TYR A 231 -32.96 30.81 -17.20
C TYR A 231 -33.66 30.42 -15.88
N GLY A 232 -33.33 31.08 -14.77
CA GLY A 232 -33.72 30.66 -13.41
C GLY A 232 -34.70 31.59 -12.70
N ASN A 233 -35.03 32.75 -13.28
CA ASN A 233 -36.02 33.66 -12.73
C ASN A 233 -37.29 33.70 -13.58
N ALA A 234 -38.41 33.97 -12.92
CA ALA A 234 -39.70 34.13 -13.56
C ALA A 234 -40.52 35.24 -12.89
N LYS A 235 -41.43 35.83 -13.66
CA LYS A 235 -42.43 36.77 -13.14
C LYS A 235 -43.41 36.05 -12.23
N THR A 236 -43.67 36.63 -11.07
CA THR A 236 -44.65 36.16 -10.08
C THR A 236 -45.55 37.31 -9.66
N VAL A 237 -46.67 37.03 -9.00
CA VAL A 237 -47.61 38.05 -8.50
C VAL A 237 -46.92 39.07 -7.56
N ARG A 238 -45.91 38.65 -6.80
CA ARG A 238 -45.22 39.51 -5.81
C ARG A 238 -43.89 40.11 -6.30
N ASN A 239 -43.32 39.61 -7.39
CA ASN A 239 -42.01 40.04 -7.90
C ASN A 239 -41.87 39.67 -9.38
N ASP A 240 -41.56 40.66 -10.22
CA ASP A 240 -41.38 40.50 -11.67
C ASP A 240 -40.14 39.70 -12.06
N ASN A 241 -39.13 39.61 -11.18
CA ASN A 241 -37.89 38.88 -11.42
C ASN A 241 -37.59 37.96 -10.23
N SER A 242 -38.51 37.03 -9.93
CA SER A 242 -38.38 36.12 -8.80
C SER A 242 -37.52 34.93 -9.16
N SER A 243 -36.44 34.71 -8.41
CA SER A 243 -35.65 33.48 -8.55
C SER A 243 -36.44 32.25 -8.13
N ARG A 244 -36.50 31.27 -9.02
CA ARG A 244 -37.08 29.93 -8.79
C ARG A 244 -35.97 28.86 -8.72
N PHE A 245 -34.73 29.26 -9.01
CA PHE A 245 -33.54 28.44 -9.06
C PHE A 245 -33.26 27.69 -7.75
N ALA A 246 -33.43 28.32 -6.58
CA ALA A 246 -33.19 27.67 -5.29
C ALA A 246 -34.12 26.47 -5.03
N ALA A 247 -35.36 26.51 -5.53
CA ALA A 247 -36.27 25.38 -5.41
C ALA A 247 -35.87 24.24 -6.37
N MET A 248 -35.42 24.59 -7.58
CA MET A 248 -34.95 23.61 -8.57
C MET A 248 -33.65 22.94 -8.12
N MET A 249 -32.66 23.71 -7.68
CA MET A 249 -31.41 23.19 -7.11
C MET A 249 -31.63 22.40 -5.82
N ALA A 250 -32.57 22.78 -4.96
CA ALA A 250 -32.90 21.99 -3.78
C ALA A 250 -33.47 20.61 -4.16
N GLU A 251 -34.31 20.56 -5.20
CA GLU A 251 -34.85 19.30 -5.72
C GLU A 251 -33.75 18.44 -6.37
N GLU A 252 -32.83 19.06 -7.11
CA GLU A 252 -31.70 18.40 -7.76
C GLU A 252 -30.68 17.88 -6.74
N LEU A 253 -30.37 18.67 -5.72
CA LEU A 253 -29.52 18.29 -4.60
C LEU A 253 -30.14 17.13 -3.80
N LYS A 254 -31.47 17.12 -3.62
CA LYS A 254 -32.17 16.02 -2.96
C LYS A 254 -32.04 14.71 -3.75
N LYS A 255 -32.17 14.76 -5.08
CA LYS A 255 -31.93 13.60 -5.96
C LYS A 255 -30.48 13.11 -5.87
N GLU A 256 -29.51 14.03 -5.82
CA GLU A 256 -28.09 13.68 -5.68
C GLU A 256 -27.79 13.07 -4.31
N GLN A 257 -28.42 13.56 -3.24
CA GLN A 257 -28.31 12.97 -1.90
C GLN A 257 -28.89 11.55 -1.85
N ASP A 258 -30.05 11.33 -2.46
CA ASP A 258 -30.69 10.01 -2.53
C ASP A 258 -29.84 8.99 -3.31
N THR A 259 -29.24 9.42 -4.42
CA THR A 259 -28.32 8.59 -5.22
C THR A 259 -27.01 8.31 -4.48
N SER A 260 -26.41 9.31 -3.82
CA SER A 260 -25.23 9.14 -2.97
C SER A 260 -25.51 8.16 -1.83
N ALA A 261 -26.67 8.24 -1.16
CA ALA A 261 -27.04 7.32 -0.08
C ALA A 261 -27.26 5.89 -0.58
N HIS A 262 -27.69 5.70 -1.83
CA HIS A 262 -27.75 4.38 -2.46
C HIS A 262 -26.35 3.82 -2.74
N LEU A 263 -25.44 4.64 -3.27
CA LEU A 263 -24.05 4.24 -3.54
C LEU A 263 -23.31 3.87 -2.26
N GLU A 264 -23.50 4.62 -1.17
CA GLU A 264 -22.88 4.31 0.13
C GLU A 264 -23.33 2.93 0.66
N ARG A 265 -24.61 2.57 0.46
CA ARG A 265 -25.13 1.24 0.81
C ARG A 265 -24.51 0.14 -0.04
N MET A 266 -24.39 0.35 -1.36
CA MET A 266 -23.71 -0.61 -2.24
C MET A 266 -22.24 -0.79 -1.87
N LYS A 267 -21.53 0.31 -1.61
CA LYS A 267 -20.13 0.29 -1.17
C LYS A 267 -19.97 -0.54 0.11
N LYS A 268 -20.81 -0.31 1.12
CA LYS A 268 -20.76 -1.08 2.38
C LYS A 268 -20.98 -2.58 2.16
N ASN A 269 -21.88 -2.97 1.26
CA ASN A 269 -22.08 -4.37 0.89
C ASN A 269 -20.85 -4.97 0.18
N LEU A 270 -20.21 -4.21 -0.70
CA LEU A 270 -18.99 -4.62 -1.38
C LEU A 270 -17.81 -4.75 -0.39
N GLU A 271 -17.66 -3.82 0.56
CA GLU A 271 -16.64 -3.91 1.60
C GLU A 271 -16.79 -5.18 2.46
N VAL A 272 -18.03 -5.56 2.80
CA VAL A 272 -18.28 -6.83 3.50
C VAL A 272 -17.89 -8.03 2.64
N THR A 273 -18.20 -8.00 1.35
CA THR A 273 -17.86 -9.09 0.42
C THR A 273 -16.36 -9.23 0.24
N VAL A 274 -15.64 -8.10 0.09
CA VAL A 274 -14.18 -8.09 0.02
C VAL A 274 -13.57 -8.65 1.30
N LYS A 275 -14.11 -8.29 2.47
CA LYS A 275 -13.63 -8.83 3.75
C LYS A 275 -13.84 -10.34 3.88
N ASP A 276 -14.99 -10.86 3.44
CA ASP A 276 -15.25 -12.32 3.41
C ASP A 276 -14.29 -13.04 2.46
N LEU A 277 -14.08 -12.48 1.25
CA LEU A 277 -13.15 -13.04 0.27
C LEU A 277 -11.71 -13.02 0.76
N GLN A 278 -11.28 -11.95 1.43
CA GLN A 278 -9.95 -11.86 2.04
C GLN A 278 -9.76 -12.93 3.11
N HIS A 279 -10.76 -13.14 3.97
CA HIS A 279 -10.69 -14.18 5.00
C HIS A 279 -10.57 -15.59 4.40
N ARG A 280 -11.34 -15.88 3.35
CA ARG A 280 -11.25 -17.17 2.63
C ARG A 280 -9.90 -17.37 1.93
N LEU A 281 -9.32 -16.29 1.40
CA LEU A 281 -7.99 -16.33 0.80
C LEU A 281 -6.94 -16.70 1.87
N ASP A 282 -6.96 -16.01 3.01
CA ASP A 282 -6.02 -16.27 4.12
C ASP A 282 -6.14 -17.71 4.64
N GLU A 283 -7.36 -18.25 4.73
CA GLU A 283 -7.60 -19.65 5.11
C GLU A 283 -7.02 -20.64 4.09
N ALA A 284 -7.24 -20.39 2.79
CA ALA A 284 -6.72 -21.21 1.71
C ALA A 284 -5.18 -21.19 1.66
N GLU A 285 -4.57 -20.03 1.82
CA GLU A 285 -3.11 -19.87 1.89
C GLU A 285 -2.51 -20.62 3.09
N SER A 286 -3.14 -20.50 4.26
CA SER A 286 -2.71 -21.22 5.47
C SER A 286 -2.74 -22.74 5.29
N LEU A 287 -3.80 -23.26 4.66
CA LEU A 287 -3.92 -24.68 4.33
C LEU A 287 -2.86 -25.14 3.32
N ALA A 288 -2.64 -24.37 2.24
CA ALA A 288 -1.63 -24.66 1.23
C ALA A 288 -0.21 -24.67 1.83
N MET A 289 0.11 -23.69 2.68
CA MET A 289 1.41 -23.59 3.36
C MET A 289 1.68 -24.78 4.30
N LYS A 290 0.66 -25.23 5.05
CA LYS A 290 0.79 -26.42 5.90
C LYS A 290 1.00 -27.70 5.09
N GLY A 291 0.29 -27.86 3.97
CA GLY A 291 0.42 -28.99 3.06
C GLY A 291 1.80 -29.05 2.39
N GLY A 292 2.24 -27.91 1.83
CA GLY A 292 3.53 -27.78 1.16
C GLY A 292 4.71 -28.03 2.09
N LYS A 293 4.68 -27.48 3.31
CA LYS A 293 5.75 -27.68 4.31
C LYS A 293 5.93 -29.16 4.69
N LYS A 294 4.83 -29.91 4.82
CA LYS A 294 4.87 -31.35 5.13
C LYS A 294 5.44 -32.18 3.99
N GLN A 295 5.12 -31.84 2.74
CA GLN A 295 5.71 -32.50 1.56
C GLN A 295 7.20 -32.17 1.41
N LEU A 296 7.57 -30.89 1.61
CA LEU A 296 8.96 -30.44 1.56
C LEU A 296 9.83 -31.20 2.58
N GLN A 297 9.35 -31.31 3.83
CA GLN A 297 10.08 -32.00 4.90
C GLN A 297 10.28 -33.50 4.60
N LYS A 298 9.31 -34.14 3.92
CA LYS A 298 9.42 -35.54 3.47
C LYS A 298 10.40 -35.71 2.31
N LEU A 299 10.50 -34.71 1.42
CA LEU A 299 11.49 -34.70 0.35
C LEU A 299 12.90 -34.45 0.92
N GLU A 300 13.05 -33.51 1.83
CA GLU A 300 14.32 -33.21 2.52
C GLU A 300 14.86 -34.42 3.29
N SER A 301 14.00 -35.18 3.99
CA SER A 301 14.42 -36.40 4.68
C SER A 301 14.93 -37.45 3.71
N ARG A 302 14.24 -37.62 2.57
CA ARG A 302 14.62 -38.60 1.53
C ARG A 302 15.90 -38.19 0.80
N VAL A 303 16.13 -36.89 0.60
CA VAL A 303 17.40 -36.38 0.07
C VAL A 303 18.54 -36.73 1.02
N ARG A 304 18.39 -36.50 2.34
CA ARG A 304 19.43 -36.87 3.32
C ARG A 304 19.71 -38.37 3.36
N GLU A 305 18.68 -39.21 3.27
CA GLU A 305 18.84 -40.67 3.21
C GLU A 305 19.64 -41.08 1.96
N LEU A 306 19.29 -40.54 0.80
CA LEU A 306 20.00 -40.82 -0.45
C LEU A 306 21.45 -40.30 -0.44
N GLU A 307 21.69 -39.13 0.13
CA GLU A 307 23.05 -38.59 0.33
C GLU A 307 23.90 -39.52 1.19
N ALA A 308 23.34 -40.04 2.29
CA ALA A 308 24.02 -40.99 3.16
C ALA A 308 24.31 -42.33 2.46
N GLU A 309 23.38 -42.84 1.65
CA GLU A 309 23.59 -44.04 0.84
C GLU A 309 24.69 -43.85 -0.20
N VAL A 310 24.70 -42.70 -0.89
CA VAL A 310 25.76 -42.36 -1.86
C VAL A 310 27.11 -42.28 -1.18
N GLU A 311 27.20 -41.64 -0.01
CA GLU A 311 28.46 -41.55 0.73
C GLU A 311 28.94 -42.94 1.19
N ALA A 312 28.03 -43.80 1.65
CA ALA A 312 28.33 -45.17 2.02
C ALA A 312 28.81 -46.00 0.82
N GLU A 313 28.22 -45.83 -0.36
CA GLU A 313 28.71 -46.50 -1.58
C GLU A 313 30.03 -45.95 -2.10
N GLN A 314 30.26 -44.64 -1.99
CA GLN A 314 31.56 -44.08 -2.33
C GLN A 314 32.67 -44.64 -1.44
N ARG A 315 32.41 -44.81 -0.13
CA ARG A 315 33.35 -45.47 0.79
C ARG A 315 33.59 -46.94 0.40
N ARG A 316 32.53 -47.71 0.15
CA ARG A 316 32.65 -49.12 -0.31
C ARG A 316 33.41 -49.22 -1.63
N GLY A 317 33.14 -48.34 -2.59
CA GLY A 317 33.85 -48.25 -3.86
C GLY A 317 35.34 -47.93 -3.68
N ALA A 318 35.68 -47.00 -2.79
CA ALA A 318 37.07 -46.66 -2.49
C ALA A 318 37.85 -47.85 -1.90
N ASP A 319 37.22 -48.62 -1.01
CA ASP A 319 37.84 -49.80 -0.42
C ASP A 319 37.97 -50.96 -1.41
N ALA A 320 36.98 -51.15 -2.30
CA ALA A 320 37.07 -52.09 -3.41
C ALA A 320 38.25 -51.75 -4.34
N VAL A 321 38.43 -50.48 -4.70
CA VAL A 321 39.57 -50.01 -5.53
C VAL A 321 40.91 -50.27 -4.86
N LYS A 322 41.03 -50.04 -3.54
CA LYS A 322 42.25 -50.41 -2.79
C LYS A 322 42.50 -51.92 -2.85
N GLY A 323 41.44 -52.73 -2.73
CA GLY A 323 41.47 -54.18 -2.86
C GLY A 323 42.01 -54.61 -4.23
N VAL A 324 41.45 -54.06 -5.31
CA VAL A 324 41.90 -54.31 -6.69
C VAL A 324 43.39 -53.98 -6.85
N ARG A 325 43.84 -52.81 -6.40
CA ARG A 325 45.27 -52.42 -6.47
C ARG A 325 46.19 -53.38 -5.72
N LYS A 326 45.73 -53.96 -4.60
CA LYS A 326 46.50 -54.98 -3.85
C LYS A 326 46.61 -56.27 -4.67
N TYR A 327 45.51 -56.73 -5.25
CA TYR A 327 45.52 -57.91 -6.11
C TYR A 327 46.33 -57.71 -7.39
N GLU A 328 46.27 -56.54 -8.03
CA GLU A 328 47.12 -56.19 -9.18
C GLU A 328 48.62 -56.29 -8.86
N ARG A 329 49.05 -55.78 -7.69
CA ARG A 329 50.45 -55.94 -7.24
C ARG A 329 50.80 -57.42 -7.07
N ARG A 330 49.91 -58.20 -6.45
CA ARG A 330 50.14 -59.63 -6.23
C ARG A 330 50.22 -60.42 -7.55
N VAL A 331 49.40 -60.07 -8.54
CA VAL A 331 49.48 -60.66 -9.88
C VAL A 331 50.82 -60.35 -10.54
N LYS A 332 51.30 -59.10 -10.45
CA LYS A 332 52.63 -58.72 -10.98
C LYS A 332 53.75 -59.50 -10.31
N GLU A 333 53.74 -59.64 -8.98
CA GLU A 333 54.70 -60.46 -8.23
C GLU A 333 54.69 -61.93 -8.69
N LEU A 334 53.50 -62.54 -8.80
CA LEU A 334 53.36 -63.93 -9.24
C LEU A 334 53.79 -64.13 -10.69
N THR A 335 53.55 -63.13 -11.55
CA THR A 335 53.99 -63.17 -12.94
C THR A 335 55.51 -63.12 -13.01
N TYR A 336 56.16 -62.24 -12.24
CA TYR A 336 57.61 -62.18 -12.15
C TYR A 336 58.22 -63.50 -11.63
N GLN A 337 57.63 -64.07 -10.57
CA GLN A 337 58.04 -65.37 -10.04
C GLN A 337 57.93 -66.47 -11.10
N THR A 338 56.82 -66.49 -11.84
CA THR A 338 56.59 -67.48 -12.91
C THR A 338 57.62 -67.32 -14.05
N GLU A 339 58.01 -66.10 -14.39
CA GLU A 339 59.07 -65.85 -15.37
C GLU A 339 60.45 -66.32 -14.88
N GLU A 340 60.76 -66.12 -13.61
CA GLU A 340 61.99 -66.59 -12.99
C GLU A 340 62.04 -68.13 -12.94
N ASP A 341 60.94 -68.76 -12.52
CA ASP A 341 60.81 -70.22 -12.51
C ASP A 341 60.93 -70.80 -13.91
N LYS A 342 60.33 -70.17 -14.94
CA LYS A 342 60.52 -70.58 -16.34
C LYS A 342 61.98 -70.52 -16.77
N LYS A 343 62.72 -69.46 -16.41
CA LYS A 343 64.16 -69.37 -16.71
C LYS A 343 64.94 -70.47 -15.99
N ASN A 344 64.60 -70.78 -14.74
CA ASN A 344 65.23 -71.86 -13.98
C ASN A 344 64.93 -73.23 -14.60
N VAL A 345 63.69 -73.48 -15.03
CA VAL A 345 63.30 -74.71 -15.74
C VAL A 345 64.09 -74.85 -17.05
N ILE A 346 64.23 -73.79 -17.84
CA ILE A 346 65.04 -73.83 -19.08
C ILE A 346 66.50 -74.17 -18.77
N ARG A 347 67.10 -73.55 -17.74
CA ARG A 347 68.48 -73.87 -17.32
C ARG A 347 68.64 -75.31 -16.85
N LEU A 348 67.65 -75.83 -16.11
CA LEU A 348 67.62 -77.22 -15.68
C LEU A 348 67.50 -78.17 -16.88
N GLN A 349 66.66 -77.84 -17.86
CA GLN A 349 66.52 -78.63 -19.09
C GLN A 349 67.83 -78.69 -19.87
N ASP A 350 68.52 -77.56 -20.05
CA ASP A 350 69.85 -77.52 -20.68
C ASP A 350 70.89 -78.38 -19.94
N LEU A 351 70.82 -78.42 -18.60
CA LEU A 351 71.69 -79.24 -17.78
C LEU A 351 71.37 -80.73 -17.94
N VAL A 352 70.07 -81.08 -17.95
CA VAL A 352 69.59 -82.45 -18.20
C VAL A 352 70.05 -82.93 -19.57
N ASP A 353 69.92 -82.12 -20.62
CA ASP A 353 70.32 -82.47 -21.98
C ASP A 353 71.85 -82.68 -22.07
N LYS A 354 72.65 -81.82 -21.42
CA LYS A 354 74.11 -82.00 -21.31
C LYS A 354 74.49 -83.29 -20.58
N LEU A 355 73.78 -83.62 -19.50
CA LEU A 355 74.01 -84.86 -18.76
C LEU A 355 73.61 -86.08 -19.59
N GLN A 356 72.51 -86.03 -20.33
CA GLN A 356 72.10 -87.10 -21.24
C GLN A 356 73.13 -87.34 -22.35
N LEU A 357 73.70 -86.27 -22.92
CA LEU A 357 74.81 -86.38 -23.89
C LEU A 357 76.04 -87.06 -23.27
N LYS A 358 76.41 -86.71 -22.04
CA LYS A 358 77.50 -87.39 -21.31
C LYS A 358 77.19 -88.85 -21.03
N VAL A 359 75.97 -89.18 -20.61
CA VAL A 359 75.55 -90.57 -20.39
C VAL A 359 75.64 -91.39 -21.68
N LYS A 360 75.20 -90.84 -22.83
CA LYS A 360 75.38 -91.50 -24.14
C LYS A 360 76.85 -91.70 -24.50
N ALA A 361 77.70 -90.70 -24.27
CA ALA A 361 79.13 -90.81 -24.53
C ALA A 361 79.79 -91.89 -23.65
N TYR A 362 79.51 -91.89 -22.34
CA TYR A 362 80.01 -92.93 -21.43
C TYR A 362 79.48 -94.31 -21.77
N LYS A 363 78.22 -94.43 -22.20
CA LYS A 363 77.66 -95.71 -22.65
C LYS A 363 78.41 -96.26 -23.87
N ARG A 364 78.64 -95.42 -24.88
CA ARG A 364 79.44 -95.80 -26.06
C ARG A 364 80.86 -96.19 -25.70
N GLN A 365 81.49 -95.45 -24.78
CA GLN A 365 82.85 -95.74 -24.33
C GLN A 365 82.91 -97.08 -23.56
N ALA A 366 81.87 -97.42 -22.80
CA ALA A 366 81.73 -98.71 -22.14
C ALA A 366 81.52 -99.86 -23.15
N GLU A 367 80.67 -99.66 -24.17
CA GLU A 367 80.46 -100.63 -25.26
C GLU A 367 81.75 -100.88 -26.05
N GLU A 368 82.51 -99.83 -26.40
CA GLU A 368 83.82 -99.95 -27.07
C GLU A 368 84.86 -100.68 -26.20
N ALA A 369 84.87 -100.45 -24.89
CA ALA A 369 85.74 -101.16 -23.95
C ALA A 369 85.35 -102.64 -23.80
N GLU A 370 84.05 -102.95 -23.79
CA GLU A 370 83.53 -104.32 -23.76
C GLU A 370 83.89 -105.09 -25.04
N GLU A 371 83.80 -104.46 -26.20
CA GLU A 371 84.20 -105.05 -27.48
C GLU A 371 85.71 -105.34 -27.54
N GLN A 372 86.54 -104.43 -27.02
CA GLN A 372 87.98 -104.67 -26.86
C GLN A 372 88.25 -105.84 -25.92
N ALA A 373 87.59 -105.89 -24.76
CA ALA A 373 87.73 -106.99 -23.80
C ALA A 373 87.34 -108.35 -24.41
N ASN A 374 86.23 -108.40 -25.16
CA ASN A 374 85.80 -109.61 -25.88
C ASN A 374 86.80 -110.04 -26.96
N THR A 375 87.39 -109.09 -27.68
CA THR A 375 88.44 -109.36 -28.67
C THR A 375 89.69 -109.96 -28.00
N HIS A 376 90.11 -109.41 -26.86
CA HIS A 376 91.22 -109.96 -26.07
C HIS A 376 90.90 -111.37 -25.54
N LEU A 377 89.69 -111.59 -25.05
CA LEU A 377 89.24 -112.89 -24.54
C LEU A 377 89.23 -113.97 -25.65
N SER A 378 88.78 -113.61 -26.86
CA SER A 378 88.80 -114.50 -28.02
C SER A 378 90.22 -114.89 -28.43
N ARG A 379 91.15 -113.92 -28.47
CA ARG A 379 92.58 -114.20 -28.71
C ARG A 379 93.18 -115.11 -27.63
N TYR A 380 92.85 -114.85 -26.37
CA TYR A 380 93.28 -115.69 -25.25
C TYR A 380 92.82 -117.14 -25.41
N ARG A 381 91.54 -117.37 -25.72
CA ARG A 381 91.01 -118.74 -25.96
C ARG A 381 91.73 -119.44 -27.11
N LYS A 382 92.06 -118.73 -28.20
CA LYS A 382 92.78 -119.30 -29.33
C LYS A 382 94.19 -119.75 -28.95
N VAL A 383 94.92 -118.91 -28.22
CA VAL A 383 96.26 -119.25 -27.71
C VAL A 383 96.21 -120.40 -26.70
N GLN A 384 95.17 -120.44 -25.86
CA GLN A 384 94.96 -121.53 -24.92
C GLN A 384 94.73 -122.87 -25.63
N HIS A 385 93.94 -122.88 -26.72
CA HIS A 385 93.70 -124.09 -27.51
C HIS A 385 94.97 -124.57 -28.24
N GLU A 386 95.75 -123.65 -28.82
CA GLU A 386 97.04 -123.97 -29.44
C GLU A 386 98.06 -124.54 -28.43
N MET A 387 98.00 -124.08 -27.17
CA MET A 387 98.81 -124.63 -26.07
C MET A 387 98.38 -126.06 -25.71
N GLU A 388 97.08 -126.34 -25.61
CA GLU A 388 96.55 -127.69 -25.34
C GLU A 388 96.96 -128.69 -26.44
N GLU A 389 96.86 -128.31 -27.72
CA GLU A 389 97.32 -129.14 -28.85
C GLU A 389 98.84 -129.38 -28.85
N ALA A 390 99.62 -128.42 -28.37
CA ALA A 390 101.06 -128.60 -28.21
C ALA A 390 101.39 -129.54 -27.04
N GLN A 391 100.61 -129.48 -25.96
CA GLN A 391 100.72 -130.36 -24.80
C GLN A 391 100.44 -131.82 -25.17
N GLU A 392 99.34 -132.10 -25.89
CA GLU A 392 98.99 -133.46 -26.33
C GLU A 392 100.06 -134.05 -27.27
N ARG A 393 100.66 -133.22 -28.14
CA ARG A 393 101.78 -133.65 -28.99
C ARG A 393 103.02 -134.01 -28.19
N ALA A 394 103.32 -133.28 -27.13
CA ALA A 394 104.44 -133.58 -26.24
C ALA A 394 104.24 -134.91 -25.49
N ASP A 395 103.03 -135.16 -24.98
CA ASP A 395 102.70 -136.40 -24.25
C ASP A 395 102.81 -137.65 -25.15
N ILE A 396 102.41 -137.55 -26.42
CA ILE A 396 102.56 -138.64 -27.39
C ILE A 396 104.05 -138.93 -27.66
N ALA A 397 104.88 -137.89 -27.76
CA ALA A 397 106.32 -138.04 -27.99
C ALA A 397 107.02 -138.69 -26.78
N GLU A 398 106.68 -138.30 -25.54
CA GLU A 398 107.22 -138.93 -24.33
C GLU A 398 106.83 -140.41 -24.22
N SER A 399 105.59 -140.75 -24.57
CA SER A 399 105.10 -142.14 -24.61
C SER A 399 105.89 -143.01 -25.60
N GLN A 400 106.25 -142.48 -26.77
CA GLN A 400 107.06 -143.20 -27.75
C GLN A 400 108.51 -143.38 -27.30
N VAL A 401 109.11 -142.38 -26.64
CA VAL A 401 110.48 -142.47 -26.09
C VAL A 401 110.56 -143.49 -24.95
N ASN A 402 109.55 -143.55 -24.07
CA ASN A 402 109.50 -144.52 -22.99
C ASN A 402 109.36 -145.97 -23.49
N LYS A 403 108.61 -146.21 -24.57
CA LYS A 403 108.53 -147.53 -25.23
C LYS A 403 109.87 -147.98 -25.83
N LEU A 404 110.64 -147.05 -26.40
CA LEU A 404 111.96 -147.36 -26.99
C LEU A 404 113.03 -147.62 -25.92
N ARG A 405 112.95 -146.96 -24.75
CA ARG A 405 113.84 -147.23 -23.60
C ARG A 405 113.63 -148.62 -22.98
N ALA A 406 112.39 -149.13 -22.95
CA ALA A 406 112.10 -150.46 -22.42
C ALA A 406 112.66 -151.61 -23.30
N LYS A 407 112.77 -151.41 -24.63
CA LYS A 407 113.33 -152.42 -25.56
C LYS A 407 114.85 -152.54 -25.56
N SER A 408 115.57 -151.56 -25.01
CA SER A 408 117.05 -151.52 -25.03
C SER A 408 117.73 -152.15 -23.80
N ARG A 409 116.97 -152.77 -22.88
CA ARG A 409 117.49 -153.15 -21.56
C ARG A 409 117.70 -154.66 -21.30
N ASP A 410 117.35 -155.55 -22.24
CA ASP A 410 117.55 -157.02 -22.09
C ASP A 410 118.48 -157.68 -23.13
N ALA A 411 119.11 -156.90 -24.01
CA ALA A 411 120.15 -157.39 -24.93
C ALA A 411 121.51 -156.80 -24.55
N GLY A 412 122.21 -157.43 -23.61
CA GLY A 412 123.65 -157.24 -23.43
C GLY A 412 124.14 -157.15 -21.99
N LYS A 413 124.48 -158.29 -21.39
CA LYS A 413 125.74 -158.44 -20.62
C LYS A 413 126.07 -159.92 -20.36
N LEU A 414 127.04 -160.40 -21.14
CA LEU A 414 127.95 -161.52 -20.84
C LEU A 414 129.30 -160.91 -20.41
N GLY A 415 129.79 -161.34 -19.24
CA GLY A 415 131.21 -161.61 -18.90
C GLY A 415 132.18 -160.45 -18.58
N VAL A 416 132.63 -160.38 -17.30
CA VAL A 416 134.04 -160.55 -16.86
C VAL A 416 134.02 -161.10 -15.42
N GLU A 417 134.81 -162.17 -15.19
CA GLU A 417 135.20 -162.90 -13.94
C GLU A 417 134.12 -163.35 -12.93
#